data_AF-D3B330-F1
#
_entry.id   AF-D3B330-F1
#
_cell.length_a   1.000
_cell.length_b   1.000
_cell.length_c   1.000
_cell.angle_alpha   90.00
_cell.angle_beta   90.00
_cell.angle_gamma   90.00
#
_symmetry.space_group_name_H-M   'P 1'
#
loop_
_entity.id
_entity.type
_entity.pdbx_description
1 polymer ?
#
loop_
_entity_poly.entity_id
_entity_poly.type
_entity_poly.pdbx_seq_one_letter_code
_entity_poly.pdbx_strand_id
1 'polypeptide(L)'
;MFKSIIVVILMLAVVNADIWSSCGSSTDKFQIGSVSIVPDPPVKGQTVTITASGVLSETIDGGNVHVNVKYGFITILNKDEPICQSGSPVPCPINAGNLNKTVSIAIPSNVPDGTYKANAVLTDTANNEIACINVDLHF
;
A
#
# COMPACT_ATOMS: atom_id res chain seq x y z
N MET A 1 -3.37 -42.93 -38.76
CA MET A 1 -2.50 -41.73 -38.81
C MET A 1 -3.24 -40.60 -38.11
N PHE A 2 -2.65 -40.09 -37.02
CA PHE A 2 -3.31 -39.29 -35.98
C PHE A 2 -3.69 -37.88 -36.47
N LYS A 3 -4.96 -37.49 -36.30
CA LYS A 3 -5.44 -36.12 -36.50
C LYS A 3 -5.11 -35.29 -35.25
N SER A 4 -4.11 -34.42 -35.34
CA SER A 4 -3.73 -33.49 -34.28
C SER A 4 -4.84 -32.46 -34.05
N ILE A 5 -5.46 -32.51 -32.87
CA ILE A 5 -6.36 -31.46 -32.36
C ILE A 5 -5.46 -30.47 -31.60
N ILE A 6 -5.26 -29.28 -32.19
CA ILE A 6 -4.58 -28.16 -31.52
C ILE A 6 -5.59 -27.53 -30.56
N VAL A 7 -5.47 -27.84 -29.27
CA VAL A 7 -6.23 -27.17 -28.21
C VAL A 7 -5.51 -25.87 -27.89
N VAL A 8 -6.00 -24.75 -28.44
CA VAL A 8 -5.55 -23.41 -28.08
C VAL A 8 -6.17 -23.07 -26.72
N ILE A 9 -5.44 -23.33 -25.65
CA ILE A 9 -5.79 -22.90 -24.30
C ILE A 9 -5.58 -21.38 -24.26
N LEU A 10 -6.66 -20.63 -24.41
CA LEU A 10 -6.69 -19.19 -24.18
C LEU A 10 -6.51 -19.00 -22.66
N MET A 11 -5.27 -18.83 -22.20
CA MET A 11 -5.01 -18.39 -20.84
C MET A 11 -5.64 -17.01 -20.69
N LEU A 12 -6.79 -16.95 -20.02
CA LEU A 12 -7.29 -15.72 -19.43
C LEU A 12 -6.21 -15.29 -18.43
N ALA A 13 -5.31 -14.39 -18.83
CA ALA A 13 -4.52 -13.66 -17.87
C ALA A 13 -5.53 -12.99 -16.95
N VAL A 14 -5.61 -13.45 -15.70
CA VAL A 14 -6.43 -12.81 -14.69
C VAL A 14 -5.73 -11.48 -14.41
N VAL A 15 -6.13 -10.45 -15.14
CA VAL A 15 -5.77 -9.06 -14.84
C VAL A 15 -6.59 -8.70 -13.62
N ASN A 16 -6.07 -9.02 -12.43
CA ASN A 16 -6.57 -8.42 -11.21
C ASN A 16 -6.31 -6.91 -11.33
N ALA A 17 -7.38 -6.11 -11.25
CA ALA A 17 -7.22 -4.69 -11.03
C ALA A 17 -6.48 -4.52 -9.71
N ASP A 18 -5.39 -3.76 -9.73
CA ASP A 18 -4.58 -3.55 -8.55
C ASP A 18 -5.42 -2.80 -7.50
N ILE A 19 -5.45 -3.28 -6.26
CA ILE A 19 -6.31 -2.71 -5.21
C ILE A 19 -5.74 -1.41 -4.63
N TRP A 20 -4.60 -0.93 -5.13
CA TRP A 20 -3.98 0.31 -4.70
C TRP A 20 -3.81 1.31 -5.84
N SER A 21 -3.66 2.58 -5.49
CA SER A 21 -3.29 3.65 -6.41
C SER A 21 -2.52 4.74 -5.68
N SER A 22 -1.58 5.40 -6.36
CA SER A 22 -1.02 6.65 -5.86
C SER A 22 -2.06 7.76 -5.97
N CYS A 23 -2.31 8.48 -4.88
CA CYS A 23 -3.07 9.74 -4.87
C CYS A 23 -2.19 10.98 -4.80
N GLY A 24 -0.89 10.75 -4.82
CA GLY A 24 0.11 11.80 -4.71
C GLY A 24 0.35 12.54 -6.01
N SER A 25 1.30 13.47 -5.95
CA SER A 25 1.69 14.29 -7.08
C SER A 25 3.05 13.87 -7.67
N SER A 26 3.36 14.32 -8.87
CA SER A 26 4.71 14.16 -9.45
C SER A 26 5.79 14.94 -8.70
N THR A 27 5.40 15.81 -7.76
CA THR A 27 6.31 16.59 -6.91
C THR A 27 6.54 15.95 -5.54
N ASP A 28 5.90 14.83 -5.26
CA ASP A 28 6.09 14.09 -4.01
C ASP A 28 7.53 13.60 -3.88
N LYS A 29 8.05 13.63 -2.66
CA LYS A 29 9.43 13.24 -2.39
C LYS A 29 9.69 11.76 -2.62
N PHE A 30 8.68 10.91 -2.42
CA PHE A 30 8.78 9.48 -2.65
C PHE A 30 7.96 9.09 -3.88
N GLN A 31 8.67 8.85 -4.97
CA GLN A 31 8.08 8.37 -6.21
C GLN A 31 7.94 6.85 -6.14
N ILE A 32 6.70 6.40 -5.90
CA ILE A 32 6.36 4.97 -5.82
C ILE A 32 6.42 4.36 -7.21
N GLY A 33 7.31 3.37 -7.39
CA GLY A 33 7.43 2.61 -8.63
C GLY A 33 6.54 1.37 -8.66
N SER A 34 6.39 0.68 -7.53
CA SER A 34 5.51 -0.48 -7.40
C SER A 34 5.04 -0.70 -5.97
N VAL A 35 3.87 -1.33 -5.81
CA VAL A 35 3.42 -1.88 -4.55
C VAL A 35 3.06 -3.34 -4.76
N SER A 36 3.55 -4.20 -3.87
CA SER A 36 3.21 -5.62 -3.81
C SER A 36 2.36 -5.87 -2.57
N ILE A 37 1.24 -6.55 -2.72
CA ILE A 37 0.35 -6.91 -1.61
C ILE A 37 0.24 -8.43 -1.59
N VAL A 38 0.44 -9.05 -0.42
CA VAL A 38 0.43 -10.52 -0.30
C VAL A 38 -0.26 -10.95 1.00
N PRO A 39 -1.33 -11.77 0.95
CA PRO A 39 -2.00 -12.26 -0.26
C PRO A 39 -2.72 -11.13 -1.02
N ASP A 40 -2.86 -11.29 -2.33
CA ASP A 40 -3.65 -10.43 -3.20
C ASP A 40 -4.72 -11.27 -3.94
N PRO A 41 -6.03 -11.06 -3.68
CA PRO A 41 -6.58 -10.08 -2.75
C PRO A 41 -6.29 -10.47 -1.27
N PRO A 42 -6.19 -9.49 -0.35
CA PRO A 42 -6.08 -9.75 1.07
C PRO A 42 -7.18 -10.68 1.59
N VAL A 43 -6.83 -11.53 2.57
CA VAL A 43 -7.75 -12.56 3.09
C VAL A 43 -8.03 -12.30 4.58
N LYS A 44 -9.30 -12.42 4.98
CA LYS A 44 -9.72 -12.31 6.38
C LYS A 44 -9.01 -13.33 7.26
N GLY A 45 -8.61 -12.92 8.45
CA GLY A 45 -7.90 -13.78 9.40
C GLY A 45 -6.43 -14.04 9.03
N GLN A 46 -5.91 -13.46 7.95
CA GLN A 46 -4.52 -13.58 7.56
C GLN A 46 -3.75 -12.26 7.73
N THR A 47 -2.43 -12.38 7.83
CA THR A 47 -1.53 -11.23 7.76
C THR A 47 -1.32 -10.85 6.31
N VAL A 48 -1.68 -9.62 5.94
CA VAL A 48 -1.30 -9.03 4.67
C VAL A 48 0.06 -8.36 4.81
N THR A 49 0.92 -8.56 3.82
CA THR A 49 2.23 -7.92 3.70
C THR A 49 2.21 -7.00 2.49
N ILE A 50 2.48 -5.73 2.72
CA ILE A 50 2.48 -4.67 1.72
C ILE A 50 3.92 -4.17 1.57
N THR A 51 4.44 -4.22 0.36
CA THR A 51 5.80 -3.75 0.04
C THR A 51 5.73 -2.66 -1.01
N ALA A 52 6.03 -1.42 -0.61
CA ALA A 52 6.17 -0.29 -1.52
C ALA A 52 7.64 -0.10 -1.92
N SER A 53 7.91 -0.04 -3.22
CA SER A 53 9.23 0.19 -3.78
C SER A 53 9.24 1.44 -4.65
N GLY A 54 10.26 2.27 -4.51
CA GLY A 54 10.35 3.53 -5.24
C GLY A 54 11.66 4.26 -5.01
N VAL A 55 11.68 5.54 -5.37
CA VAL A 55 12.84 6.42 -5.18
C VAL A 55 12.44 7.59 -4.30
N LEU A 56 13.17 7.76 -3.20
CA LEU A 56 13.04 8.89 -2.29
C LEU A 56 14.06 9.97 -2.70
N SER A 57 13.59 11.15 -3.06
CA SER A 57 14.41 12.23 -3.63
C SER A 57 15.35 12.87 -2.61
N GLU A 58 15.00 12.83 -1.32
CA GLU A 58 15.76 13.45 -0.24
C GLU A 58 15.59 12.74 1.09
N THR A 59 16.56 12.94 1.99
CA THR A 59 16.54 12.35 3.32
C THR A 59 15.37 12.90 4.14
N ILE A 60 14.66 12.02 4.83
CA ILE A 60 13.53 12.37 5.70
C ILE A 60 13.95 12.15 7.16
N ASP A 61 14.06 13.25 7.91
CA ASP A 61 14.46 13.23 9.33
C ASP A 61 13.29 12.93 10.29
N GLY A 62 12.06 13.01 9.79
CA GLY A 62 10.84 12.82 10.55
C GLY A 62 9.62 13.33 9.78
N GLY A 63 8.44 13.17 10.36
CA GLY A 63 7.19 13.54 9.72
C GLY A 63 6.01 12.74 10.27
N ASN A 64 4.86 12.90 9.63
CA ASN A 64 3.60 12.31 10.05
C ASN A 64 2.91 11.54 8.92
N VAL A 65 2.37 10.36 9.23
CA VAL A 65 1.43 9.66 8.37
C VAL A 65 0.03 9.82 8.95
N HIS A 66 -0.86 10.40 8.14
CA HIS A 66 -2.28 10.42 8.41
C HIS A 66 -2.93 9.20 7.75
N VAL A 67 -3.52 8.31 8.55
CA VAL A 67 -4.20 7.10 8.09
C VAL A 67 -5.70 7.24 8.31
N ASN A 68 -6.46 7.17 7.21
CA ASN A 68 -7.91 7.14 7.21
C ASN A 68 -8.41 5.82 6.61
N VAL A 69 -9.29 5.11 7.30
CA VAL A 69 -9.92 3.89 6.78
C VAL A 69 -11.43 4.01 6.93
N LYS A 70 -12.15 3.71 5.85
CA LYS A 70 -13.61 3.70 5.79
C LYS A 70 -14.13 2.31 5.48
N TYR A 71 -15.24 1.94 6.12
CA TYR A 71 -16.08 0.80 5.77
C TYR A 71 -17.40 1.35 5.20
N GLY A 72 -17.60 1.17 3.89
CA GLY A 72 -18.63 1.90 3.15
C GLY A 72 -18.43 3.41 3.29
N PHE A 73 -19.39 4.09 3.92
CA PHE A 73 -19.35 5.54 4.17
C PHE A 73 -18.87 5.91 5.59
N ILE A 74 -18.72 4.93 6.47
CA ILE A 74 -18.38 5.14 7.89
C ILE A 74 -16.86 5.12 8.04
N THR A 75 -16.29 6.10 8.74
CA THR A 75 -14.86 6.11 9.09
C THR A 75 -14.63 5.23 10.31
N ILE A 76 -13.79 4.20 10.17
CA ILE A 76 -13.47 3.24 11.22
C ILE A 76 -12.07 3.45 11.81
N LEU A 77 -11.19 4.14 11.10
CA LEU A 77 -9.88 4.56 11.58
C LEU A 77 -9.57 5.95 11.04
N ASN A 78 -9.10 6.83 11.92
CA ASN A 78 -8.61 8.14 11.56
C ASN A 78 -7.54 8.54 12.57
N LYS A 79 -6.27 8.39 12.19
CA LYS A 79 -5.16 8.57 13.14
C LYS A 79 -3.94 9.19 12.47
N ASP A 80 -3.14 9.83 13.30
CA ASP A 80 -1.84 10.38 12.94
C ASP A 80 -0.76 9.60 13.69
N GLU A 81 0.29 9.19 12.98
CA GLU A 81 1.43 8.50 13.55
C GLU A 81 2.74 9.03 12.96
N PRO A 82 3.84 9.06 13.71
CA PRO A 82 5.15 9.39 13.14
C PRO A 82 5.54 8.39 12.05
N ILE A 83 6.06 8.88 10.91
CA ILE A 83 6.52 8.01 9.81
C ILE A 83 7.77 7.19 10.18
N CYS A 84 8.57 7.71 11.10
CA CYS A 84 9.74 7.07 11.67
C CYS A 84 10.00 7.65 13.06
N GLN A 85 10.70 6.90 13.91
CA GLN A 85 11.11 7.36 15.24
C GLN A 85 12.40 6.66 15.67
N SER A 86 13.28 7.39 16.37
CA SER A 86 14.49 6.84 16.99
C SER A 86 14.16 5.65 17.89
N GLY A 87 14.80 4.50 17.65
CA GLY A 87 14.56 3.27 18.42
C GLY A 87 13.29 2.49 18.04
N SER A 88 12.58 2.88 16.99
CA SER A 88 11.45 2.13 16.43
C SER A 88 11.90 1.19 15.29
N PRO A 89 11.03 0.28 14.82
CA PRO A 89 11.30 -0.56 13.65
C PRO A 89 11.61 0.24 12.37
N VAL A 90 11.17 1.50 12.29
CA VAL A 90 11.51 2.44 11.21
C VAL A 90 12.30 3.61 11.83
N PRO A 91 13.65 3.52 11.89
CA PRO A 91 14.47 4.59 12.46
C PRO A 91 14.57 5.78 11.51
N CYS A 92 14.57 6.99 12.08
CA CYS A 92 15.00 8.19 11.37
C CYS A 92 16.52 8.39 11.52
N PRO A 93 17.20 9.02 10.54
CA PRO A 93 16.65 9.50 9.28
C PRO A 93 16.47 8.38 8.24
N ILE A 94 15.49 8.54 7.35
CA ILE A 94 15.32 7.70 6.16
C ILE A 94 16.13 8.33 5.03
N ASN A 95 17.25 7.69 4.65
CA ASN A 95 18.14 8.21 3.62
C ASN A 95 17.48 8.23 2.23
N ALA A 96 17.83 9.25 1.44
CA ALA A 96 17.47 9.34 0.02
C ALA A 96 17.96 8.12 -0.80
N GLY A 97 17.30 7.88 -1.93
CA GLY A 97 17.63 6.84 -2.90
C GLY A 97 16.55 5.77 -3.03
N ASN A 98 16.94 4.59 -3.52
CA ASN A 98 16.01 3.48 -3.72
C ASN A 98 15.52 2.98 -2.36
N LEU A 99 14.21 3.02 -2.18
CA LEU A 99 13.55 2.62 -0.95
C LEU A 99 12.62 1.45 -1.24
N ASN A 100 12.75 0.40 -0.42
CA ASN A 100 11.82 -0.72 -0.38
C ASN A 100 11.34 -0.85 1.07
N LYS A 101 10.07 -0.55 1.31
CA LYS A 101 9.44 -0.62 2.64
C LYS A 101 8.35 -1.67 2.66
N THR A 102 8.48 -2.57 3.61
CA THR A 102 7.52 -3.64 3.87
C THR A 102 6.81 -3.39 5.19
N VAL A 103 5.49 -3.48 5.19
CA VAL A 103 4.62 -3.41 6.36
C VAL A 103 3.73 -4.65 6.38
N SER A 104 3.60 -5.28 7.55
CA SER A 104 2.70 -6.41 7.74
C SER A 104 1.56 -6.02 8.67
N ILE A 105 0.33 -6.32 8.26
CA ILE A 105 -0.91 -5.96 8.97
C ILE A 105 -1.76 -7.21 9.12
N ALA A 106 -2.18 -7.51 10.35
CA ALA A 106 -3.11 -8.62 10.60
C ALA A 106 -4.55 -8.16 10.31
N ILE A 107 -5.25 -8.87 9.42
CA ILE A 107 -6.66 -8.63 9.14
C ILE A 107 -7.49 -9.54 10.05
N PRO A 108 -8.34 -9.00 10.95
CA PRO A 108 -9.17 -9.83 11.80
C PRO A 108 -10.13 -10.72 10.98
N SER A 109 -10.43 -11.93 11.46
CA SER A 109 -11.35 -12.85 10.77
C SER A 109 -12.82 -12.42 10.84
N ASN A 110 -13.16 -11.55 11.78
CA ASN A 110 -14.52 -11.06 12.03
C ASN A 110 -14.84 -9.72 11.34
N VAL A 111 -13.98 -9.24 10.43
CA VAL A 111 -14.30 -8.04 9.65
C VAL A 111 -15.51 -8.33 8.73
N PRO A 112 -16.54 -7.47 8.71
CA PRO A 112 -17.70 -7.62 7.82
C PRO A 112 -17.33 -7.74 6.33
N ASP A 113 -18.21 -8.35 5.55
CA ASP A 113 -18.14 -8.28 4.07
C ASP A 113 -18.48 -6.87 3.61
N GLY A 114 -17.85 -6.41 2.52
CA GLY A 114 -18.09 -5.09 1.97
C GLY A 114 -16.82 -4.34 1.58
N THR A 115 -17.00 -3.03 1.34
CA THR A 115 -15.94 -2.19 0.75
C THR A 115 -15.20 -1.41 1.81
N TYR A 116 -13.88 -1.55 1.80
CA TYR A 116 -12.94 -0.84 2.65
C TYR A 116 -12.09 0.09 1.79
N LYS A 117 -12.08 1.37 2.13
CA LYS A 117 -11.21 2.36 1.47
C LYS A 117 -10.21 2.89 2.49
N ALA A 118 -8.93 2.65 2.27
CA ALA A 118 -7.86 3.20 3.07
C ALA A 118 -7.14 4.31 2.30
N ASN A 119 -6.78 5.38 3.00
CA ASN A 119 -5.96 6.47 2.52
C ASN A 119 -4.84 6.71 3.53
N ALA A 120 -3.62 6.81 3.03
CA ALA A 120 -2.44 7.13 3.82
C ALA A 120 -1.72 8.32 3.16
N VAL A 121 -1.62 9.43 3.89
CA VAL A 121 -0.89 10.63 3.44
C VAL A 121 0.32 10.81 4.34
N LEU A 122 1.50 10.76 3.76
CA LEU A 122 2.77 10.95 4.47
C LEU A 122 3.25 12.37 4.22
N THR A 123 3.65 13.05 5.29
CA THR A 123 4.18 14.42 5.25
C THR A 123 5.47 14.52 6.04
N ASP A 124 6.38 15.38 5.61
CA ASP A 124 7.62 15.68 6.34
C ASP A 124 7.35 16.61 7.55
N THR A 125 8.40 16.97 8.29
CA THR A 125 8.31 17.92 9.40
C THR A 125 7.90 19.35 9.00
N ALA A 126 7.95 19.68 7.71
CA ALA A 126 7.51 20.95 7.15
C ALA A 126 6.11 20.87 6.51
N ASN A 127 5.39 19.75 6.67
CA ASN A 127 4.08 19.45 6.08
C ASN A 127 4.06 19.35 4.55
N ASN A 128 5.21 19.12 3.92
CA ASN A 128 5.27 18.79 2.50
C ASN A 128 4.93 17.30 2.31
N GLU A 129 4.15 17.00 1.28
CA GLU A 129 3.77 15.62 0.96
C GLU A 129 4.99 14.80 0.53
N ILE A 130 5.17 13.66 1.20
CA ILE A 130 6.18 12.66 0.87
C ILE A 130 5.59 11.64 -0.11
N ALA A 131 4.38 11.17 0.16
CA ALA A 131 3.63 10.25 -0.68
C ALA A 131 2.17 10.18 -0.23
N CYS A 132 1.27 9.86 -1.16
CA CYS A 132 -0.11 9.52 -0.87
C CYS A 132 -0.49 8.19 -1.52
N ILE A 133 -1.09 7.29 -0.73
CA ILE A 133 -1.52 5.95 -1.17
C ILE A 133 -3.01 5.76 -0.84
N ASN A 134 -3.76 5.32 -1.83
CA ASN A 134 -5.11 4.80 -1.65
C ASN A 134 -5.12 3.28 -1.84
N VAL A 135 -5.97 2.60 -1.06
CA VAL A 135 -6.28 1.18 -1.21
C VAL A 135 -7.80 1.02 -1.21
N ASP A 136 -8.33 0.30 -2.19
CA ASP A 136 -9.75 -0.06 -2.32
C ASP A 136 -9.88 -1.59 -2.28
N LEU A 137 -10.36 -2.09 -1.16
CA LEU A 137 -10.46 -3.51 -0.86
C LEU A 137 -11.92 -3.91 -0.74
N HIS A 138 -12.31 -4.95 -1.46
CA HIS A 138 -13.62 -5.57 -1.33
C HIS A 138 -13.46 -6.97 -0.74
N PHE A 139 -14.14 -7.21 0.38
CA PHE A 139 -14.27 -8.52 1.00
C PHE A 139 -15.61 -9.16 0.66
#